data_AF-A0A0V0JAS2-F1
#
_entry.id   AF-A0A0V0JAS2-F1
#
_cell.length_a   1.000
_cell.length_b   1.000
_cell.length_c   1.000
_cell.angle_alpha   90.00
_cell.angle_beta   90.00
_cell.angle_gamma   90.00
#
_symmetry.space_group_name_H-M   'P 1'
#
loop_
_entity.id
_entity.type
_entity.pdbx_description
1 polymer ?
#
loop_
_entity_poly.entity_id
_entity_poly.type
_entity_poly.pdbx_seq_one_letter_code
_entity_poly.pdbx_strand_id
1 'polypeptide(L)'
;NPSCINKYISRMSVYSVYIISESGSLQMYYDRSTPTTKVEKTLSYPLSLVFKNVDGKLVVDFGATDDIKVGYCVLGVNGVPAKGSCLEDGRDILELFSNPSNFPITINFGLPPLSPNDRITLASMFQAIHHMSRILTPVEDSSKNDEKIRPDSHGSGIQTLETPECRLHCYESITGAKFLLVTDHRIPANARDA
;
A
#
# COMPACT_ATOMS: atom_id res chain seq x y z
N ASN A 1 0.63 -23.91 27.01
CA ASN A 1 0.21 -23.94 25.60
C ASN A 1 0.62 -22.62 24.93
N PRO A 2 1.83 -22.52 24.35
CA PRO A 2 2.41 -21.26 23.86
C PRO A 2 1.77 -20.70 22.58
N SER A 3 0.88 -21.48 21.95
CA SER A 3 0.24 -21.16 20.66
C SER A 3 -0.79 -20.03 20.73
N CYS A 4 -1.34 -19.73 21.91
CA CYS A 4 -2.33 -18.66 22.07
C CYS A 4 -1.69 -17.27 22.25
N ILE A 5 -0.48 -17.19 22.83
CA ILE A 5 0.22 -15.91 23.07
C ILE A 5 0.82 -15.38 21.76
N ASN A 6 1.36 -16.26 20.90
CA ASN A 6 1.88 -15.86 19.59
C ASN A 6 0.80 -15.38 18.61
N LYS A 7 -0.48 -15.71 18.85
CA LYS A 7 -1.60 -15.23 18.02
C LYS A 7 -1.99 -13.77 18.35
N TYR A 8 -1.69 -13.31 19.56
CA TYR A 8 -1.99 -11.94 20.03
C TYR A 8 -0.82 -10.96 19.90
N ILE A 9 0.43 -11.45 19.83
CA ILE A 9 1.62 -10.62 19.54
C ILE A 9 1.72 -10.29 18.04
N SER A 10 0.95 -10.99 17.20
CA SER A 10 0.78 -10.61 15.80
C SER A 10 -0.18 -9.41 15.69
N ARG A 11 0.36 -8.31 15.16
CA ARG A 11 -0.34 -7.18 14.51
C ARG A 11 -0.66 -5.93 15.35
N MET A 12 0.31 -5.34 16.03
CA MET A 12 0.43 -3.87 15.99
C MET A 12 1.74 -3.57 15.27
N SER A 13 1.71 -3.73 13.95
CA SER A 13 2.90 -3.69 13.12
C SER A 13 2.95 -2.41 12.29
N VAL A 14 4.15 -1.85 12.20
CA VAL A 14 4.52 -0.96 11.11
C VAL A 14 4.58 -1.77 9.82
N TYR A 15 3.79 -1.36 8.82
CA TYR A 15 3.75 -1.97 7.49
C TYR A 15 4.84 -1.42 6.57
N SER A 16 4.99 -0.10 6.52
CA SER A 16 5.97 0.54 5.64
C SER A 16 6.37 1.93 6.12
N VAL A 17 7.56 2.35 5.72
CA VAL A 17 8.14 3.68 5.97
C VAL A 17 8.44 4.35 4.63
N TYR A 18 8.14 5.64 4.51
CA TYR A 18 8.55 6.47 3.38
C TYR A 18 9.22 7.75 3.88
N ILE A 19 10.30 8.15 3.25
CA ILE A 19 10.97 9.43 3.47
C ILE A 19 10.86 10.23 2.19
N ILE A 20 10.22 11.39 2.28
CA ILE A 20 9.95 12.29 1.17
C ILE A 20 10.70 13.59 1.43
N SER A 21 11.40 14.11 0.43
CA SER A 21 12.09 15.40 0.52
C SER A 21 11.09 16.56 0.65
N GLU A 22 11.60 17.74 0.98
CA GLU A 22 10.83 18.98 0.93
C GLU A 22 10.17 19.21 -0.43
N SER A 23 10.85 18.84 -1.53
CA SER A 23 10.35 18.95 -2.90
C SER A 23 9.30 17.90 -3.29
N GLY A 24 8.96 16.96 -2.40
CA GLY A 24 8.00 15.88 -2.70
C GLY A 24 8.61 14.64 -3.37
N SER A 25 9.94 14.58 -3.53
CA SER A 25 10.63 13.44 -4.13
C SER A 25 10.83 12.32 -3.10
N LEU A 26 10.52 11.08 -3.48
CA LEU A 26 10.77 9.91 -2.64
C LEU A 26 12.29 9.67 -2.50
N GLN A 27 12.82 9.75 -1.28
CA GLN A 27 14.23 9.53 -0.98
C GLN A 27 14.51 8.09 -0.56
N MET A 28 13.62 7.54 0.27
CA MET A 28 13.73 6.18 0.77
C MET A 28 12.35 5.62 1.02
N TYR A 29 12.18 4.32 0.79
CA TYR A 29 11.06 3.57 1.32
C TYR A 29 11.55 2.23 1.86
N TYR A 30 10.79 1.68 2.78
CA TYR A 30 11.00 0.34 3.30
C TYR A 30 9.65 -0.29 3.61
N ASP A 31 9.38 -1.46 3.04
CA ASP A 31 8.21 -2.25 3.41
C ASP A 31 8.64 -3.44 4.24
N ARG A 32 7.93 -3.65 5.33
CA ARG A 32 8.12 -4.82 6.19
C ARG A 32 7.39 -6.05 5.67
N SER A 33 6.29 -5.86 4.94
CA SER A 33 5.45 -6.94 4.43
C SER A 33 5.51 -7.01 2.91
N THR A 34 5.81 -8.20 2.39
CA THR A 34 5.59 -8.58 0.99
C THR A 34 4.08 -8.66 0.68
N PRO A 35 3.67 -8.66 -0.59
CA PRO A 35 2.28 -8.89 -0.98
C PRO A 35 1.77 -10.16 -0.30
N THR A 36 0.76 -10.01 0.52
CA THR A 36 0.14 -11.16 1.18
C THR A 36 -0.87 -11.77 0.21
N THR A 37 -0.66 -13.04 -0.14
CA THR A 37 -1.70 -13.85 -0.79
C THR A 37 -2.94 -13.75 0.06
N LYS A 38 -3.99 -13.17 -0.53
CA LYS A 38 -5.28 -13.01 0.14
C LYS A 38 -6.16 -14.24 -0.09
N VAL A 39 -6.07 -14.83 -1.27
CA VAL A 39 -6.91 -15.96 -1.68
C VAL A 39 -6.09 -16.92 -2.52
N GLU A 40 -6.14 -18.21 -2.18
CA GLU A 40 -5.63 -19.31 -3.00
C GLU A 40 -6.85 -20.11 -3.49
N LYS A 41 -6.99 -20.27 -4.80
CA LYS A 41 -8.15 -20.97 -5.38
C LYS A 41 -7.76 -21.86 -6.54
N THR A 42 -8.18 -23.12 -6.47
CA THR A 42 -8.09 -24.06 -7.58
C THR A 42 -9.27 -23.87 -8.52
N LEU A 43 -8.99 -23.65 -9.80
CA LEU A 43 -9.97 -23.39 -10.83
C LEU A 43 -9.90 -24.46 -11.92
N SER A 44 -11.04 -24.70 -12.55
CA SER A 44 -11.21 -25.60 -13.69
C SER A 44 -11.36 -24.81 -14.98
N TYR A 45 -11.18 -25.47 -16.13
CA TYR A 45 -11.41 -24.86 -17.44
C TYR A 45 -12.90 -24.91 -17.81
N PRO A 46 -13.46 -23.87 -18.46
CA PRO A 46 -12.86 -22.56 -18.72
C PRO A 46 -12.81 -21.68 -17.46
N LEU A 47 -11.85 -20.75 -17.40
CA LEU A 47 -11.78 -19.78 -16.32
C LEU A 47 -12.98 -18.84 -16.37
N SER A 48 -13.65 -18.66 -15.22
CA SER A 48 -14.72 -17.68 -15.06
C SER A 48 -14.20 -16.24 -14.88
N LEU A 49 -12.89 -16.08 -14.68
CA LEU A 49 -12.22 -14.80 -14.46
C LEU A 49 -11.61 -14.29 -15.77
N VAL A 50 -11.77 -13.00 -16.03
CA VAL A 50 -11.10 -12.30 -17.12
C VAL A 50 -9.95 -11.48 -16.55
N PHE A 51 -8.81 -11.54 -17.21
CA PHE A 51 -7.59 -10.89 -16.79
C PHE A 51 -7.16 -9.81 -17.79
N LYS A 52 -6.54 -8.75 -17.27
CA LYS A 52 -5.86 -7.73 -18.07
C LYS A 52 -4.45 -7.51 -17.57
N ASN A 53 -3.56 -7.09 -18.47
CA ASN A 53 -2.21 -6.69 -18.10
C ASN A 53 -2.22 -5.21 -17.68
N VAL A 54 -1.78 -4.93 -16.45
CA VAL A 54 -1.59 -3.57 -15.92
C VAL A 54 -0.16 -3.47 -15.39
N ASP A 55 0.65 -2.60 -16.00
CA ASP A 55 2.05 -2.38 -15.64
C ASP A 55 2.87 -3.67 -15.55
N GLY A 56 2.65 -4.56 -16.51
CA GLY A 56 3.33 -5.83 -16.59
C GLY A 56 2.83 -6.88 -15.60
N LYS A 57 1.72 -6.66 -14.89
CA LYS A 57 1.12 -7.60 -13.94
C LYS A 57 -0.25 -8.07 -14.42
N LEU A 58 -0.57 -9.34 -14.20
CA LEU A 58 -1.86 -9.89 -14.58
C LEU A 58 -2.90 -9.65 -13.48
N VAL A 59 -3.90 -8.82 -13.76
CA VAL A 59 -4.91 -8.35 -12.80
C VAL A 59 -6.30 -8.82 -13.23
N VAL A 60 -7.12 -9.21 -12.26
CA VAL A 60 -8.53 -9.57 -12.45
C VAL A 60 -9.31 -8.33 -12.89
N ASP A 61 -9.89 -8.39 -14.08
CA ASP A 61 -10.71 -7.34 -14.68
C ASP A 61 -12.20 -7.62 -14.53
N PHE A 62 -12.62 -8.88 -14.73
CA PHE A 62 -14.01 -9.31 -14.64
C PHE A 62 -14.15 -10.72 -14.04
N GLY A 63 -15.36 -11.08 -13.60
CA GLY A 63 -15.66 -12.41 -13.05
C GLY A 63 -15.37 -12.55 -11.56
N ALA A 64 -15.30 -11.43 -10.84
CA ALA A 64 -15.12 -11.43 -9.39
C ALA A 64 -16.14 -12.32 -8.68
N THR A 65 -15.67 -13.02 -7.66
CA THR A 65 -16.48 -13.86 -6.76
C THR A 65 -16.37 -13.32 -5.35
N ASP A 66 -17.12 -13.85 -4.39
CA ASP A 66 -17.08 -13.37 -3.00
C ASP A 66 -15.65 -13.33 -2.42
N ASP A 67 -14.80 -14.27 -2.84
CA ASP A 67 -13.39 -14.31 -2.42
C ASP A 67 -12.47 -13.44 -3.30
N ILE A 68 -12.64 -13.49 -4.63
CA ILE A 68 -11.72 -12.88 -5.60
C ILE A 68 -12.29 -11.57 -6.09
N LYS A 69 -11.64 -10.45 -5.74
CA LYS A 69 -12.10 -9.11 -6.11
C LYS A 69 -11.45 -8.62 -7.42
N VAL A 70 -12.17 -7.76 -8.14
CA VAL A 70 -11.60 -6.98 -9.25
C VAL A 70 -10.41 -6.17 -8.74
N GLY A 71 -9.33 -6.09 -9.53
CA GLY A 71 -8.09 -5.43 -9.13
C GLY A 71 -7.10 -6.33 -8.40
N TYR A 72 -7.48 -7.57 -8.03
CA TYR A 72 -6.52 -8.53 -7.51
C TYR A 72 -5.55 -8.97 -8.59
N CYS A 73 -4.27 -9.07 -8.23
CA CYS A 73 -3.19 -9.52 -9.07
C CYS A 73 -2.95 -11.01 -8.86
N VAL A 74 -2.57 -11.72 -9.92
CA VAL A 74 -1.99 -13.06 -9.83
C VAL A 74 -0.60 -12.92 -9.20
N LEU A 75 -0.41 -13.54 -8.04
CA LEU A 75 0.85 -13.58 -7.29
C LEU A 75 1.62 -14.88 -7.53
N GLY A 76 0.94 -15.92 -8.02
CA GLY A 76 1.56 -17.19 -8.39
C GLY A 76 0.55 -18.21 -8.90
N VAL A 77 1.05 -19.24 -9.59
CA VAL A 77 0.25 -20.33 -10.16
C VAL A 77 0.91 -21.66 -9.84
N ASN A 78 0.15 -22.62 -9.31
CA ASN A 78 0.62 -23.96 -8.91
C ASN A 78 1.86 -23.92 -8.01
N GLY A 79 1.90 -22.97 -7.08
CA GLY A 79 3.03 -22.78 -6.16
C GLY A 79 4.24 -22.04 -6.75
N VAL A 80 4.25 -21.75 -8.06
CA VAL A 80 5.31 -20.94 -8.69
C VAL A 80 4.94 -19.46 -8.61
N PRO A 81 5.79 -18.58 -8.05
CA PRO A 81 5.51 -17.16 -7.96
C PRO A 81 5.43 -16.48 -9.34
N ALA A 82 4.62 -15.43 -9.41
CA ALA A 82 4.52 -14.58 -10.58
C ALA A 82 5.57 -13.46 -10.54
N LYS A 83 6.24 -13.26 -11.66
CA LYS A 83 7.12 -12.12 -11.95
C LYS A 83 6.48 -11.28 -13.05
N GLY A 84 5.48 -10.49 -12.66
CA GLY A 84 4.68 -9.71 -13.60
C GLY A 84 3.64 -10.58 -14.32
N SER A 85 3.71 -10.65 -15.65
CA SER A 85 2.81 -11.46 -16.50
C SER A 85 3.34 -12.86 -16.76
N CYS A 86 4.56 -13.15 -16.33
CA CYS A 86 5.20 -14.46 -16.44
C CYS A 86 5.41 -15.05 -15.05
N LEU A 87 5.58 -16.37 -14.97
CA LEU A 87 6.07 -17.06 -13.78
C LEU A 87 7.59 -16.94 -13.66
N GLU A 88 8.13 -17.21 -12.47
CA GLU A 88 9.58 -17.21 -12.23
C GLU A 88 10.34 -18.24 -13.09
N ASP A 89 9.66 -19.28 -13.57
CA ASP A 89 10.21 -20.27 -14.51
C ASP A 89 10.13 -19.83 -16.00
N GLY A 90 9.64 -18.63 -16.27
CA GLY A 90 9.59 -18.03 -17.61
C GLY A 90 8.33 -18.31 -18.42
N ARG A 91 7.38 -19.11 -17.91
CA ARG A 91 6.12 -19.37 -18.60
C ARG A 91 5.21 -18.15 -18.58
N ASP A 92 4.54 -17.85 -19.68
CA ASP A 92 3.51 -16.82 -19.74
C ASP A 92 2.23 -17.30 -19.04
N ILE A 93 1.70 -16.48 -18.13
CA ILE A 93 0.55 -16.85 -17.30
C ILE A 93 -0.74 -16.91 -18.14
N LEU A 94 -0.91 -16.02 -19.11
CA LEU A 94 -2.11 -15.96 -19.94
C LEU A 94 -2.15 -17.14 -20.92
N GLU A 95 -1.00 -17.53 -21.47
CA GLU A 95 -0.87 -18.76 -22.27
C GLU A 95 -1.20 -20.01 -21.45
N LEU A 96 -0.70 -20.09 -20.21
CA LEU A 96 -1.02 -21.18 -19.29
C LEU A 96 -2.53 -21.31 -19.05
N PHE A 97 -3.21 -20.18 -18.87
CA PHE A 97 -4.66 -20.10 -18.63
C PHE A 97 -5.50 -20.44 -19.86
N SER A 98 -4.94 -20.24 -21.05
CA SER A 98 -5.63 -20.49 -22.32
C SER A 98 -5.67 -21.98 -22.70
N ASN A 99 -4.69 -22.77 -22.24
CA ASN A 99 -4.59 -24.19 -22.59
C ASN A 99 -5.39 -25.09 -21.61
N PRO A 100 -6.45 -25.80 -22.06
CA PRO A 100 -7.26 -26.67 -21.21
C PRO A 100 -6.48 -27.80 -20.54
N SER A 101 -5.37 -28.27 -21.14
CA SER A 101 -4.58 -29.39 -20.60
C SER A 101 -3.85 -29.06 -19.31
N ASN A 102 -3.71 -27.76 -18.98
CA ASN A 102 -3.02 -27.32 -17.78
C ASN A 102 -3.93 -27.37 -16.54
N PHE A 103 -5.22 -27.59 -16.72
CA PHE A 103 -6.20 -27.58 -15.63
C PHE A 103 -6.30 -28.95 -14.96
N PRO A 104 -6.57 -28.99 -13.64
CA PRO A 104 -6.87 -27.86 -12.76
C PRO A 104 -5.63 -27.02 -12.37
N ILE A 105 -5.80 -25.70 -12.26
CA ILE A 105 -4.75 -24.76 -11.84
C ILE A 105 -5.10 -24.11 -10.52
N THR A 106 -4.12 -23.96 -9.63
CA THR A 106 -4.26 -23.24 -8.37
C THR A 106 -3.62 -21.87 -8.50
N ILE A 107 -4.41 -20.81 -8.32
CA ILE A 107 -3.94 -19.43 -8.48
C ILE A 107 -3.95 -18.74 -7.11
N ASN A 108 -2.84 -18.08 -6.81
CA ASN A 108 -2.69 -17.20 -5.66
C ASN A 108 -3.01 -15.77 -6.07
N PHE A 109 -4.04 -15.20 -5.47
CA PHE A 109 -4.49 -13.82 -5.70
C PHE A 109 -4.14 -12.94 -4.51
N GLY A 110 -3.83 -11.68 -4.78
CA GLY A 110 -3.67 -10.67 -3.75
C GLY A 110 -3.63 -9.26 -4.30
N LEU A 111 -3.27 -8.30 -3.43
CA LEU A 111 -3.10 -6.91 -3.88
C LEU A 111 -1.82 -6.80 -4.74
N PRO A 112 -1.84 -6.04 -5.83
CA PRO A 112 -0.65 -5.82 -6.64
C PRO A 112 0.44 -5.15 -5.78
N PRO A 113 1.69 -5.64 -5.79
CA PRO A 113 2.80 -4.93 -5.15
C PRO A 113 2.95 -3.54 -5.76
N LEU A 114 3.21 -2.51 -4.96
CA LEU A 114 3.57 -1.19 -5.47
C LEU A 114 4.96 -1.23 -6.11
N SER A 115 5.05 -0.86 -7.38
CA SER A 115 6.33 -0.68 -8.07
C SER A 115 7.09 0.54 -7.53
N PRO A 116 8.40 0.66 -7.78
CA PRO A 116 9.14 1.86 -7.43
C PRO A 116 8.52 3.14 -8.00
N ASN A 117 8.00 3.10 -9.22
CA ASN A 117 7.35 4.23 -9.87
C ASN A 117 6.02 4.60 -9.20
N ASP A 118 5.23 3.61 -8.78
CA ASP A 118 3.98 3.86 -8.04
C ASP A 118 4.26 4.58 -6.73
N ARG A 119 5.38 4.26 -6.08
CA ARG A 119 5.80 4.89 -4.82
C ARG A 119 6.26 6.33 -5.02
N ILE A 120 6.96 6.60 -6.12
CA ILE A 120 7.34 7.98 -6.50
C ILE A 120 6.08 8.82 -6.75
N THR A 121 5.11 8.24 -7.45
CA THR A 121 3.81 8.87 -7.69
C THR A 121 3.07 9.11 -6.38
N LEU A 122 3.01 8.12 -5.48
CA LEU A 122 2.43 8.24 -4.15
C LEU A 122 3.08 9.35 -3.33
N ALA A 123 4.41 9.45 -3.34
CA ALA A 123 5.13 10.49 -2.64
C ALA A 123 4.79 11.90 -3.17
N SER A 124 4.76 12.05 -4.49
CA SER A 124 4.38 13.30 -5.17
C SER A 124 2.93 13.70 -4.86
N MET A 125 2.02 12.72 -4.88
CA MET A 125 0.61 12.94 -4.52
C MET A 125 0.46 13.35 -3.06
N PHE A 126 1.15 12.65 -2.14
CA PHE A 126 1.11 12.96 -0.71
C PHE A 126 1.58 14.40 -0.45
N GLN A 127 2.68 14.82 -1.07
CA GLN A 127 3.17 16.18 -0.98
C GLN A 127 2.10 17.21 -1.36
N ALA A 128 1.41 16.99 -2.48
CA ALA A 128 0.38 17.89 -2.97
C ALA A 128 -0.79 18.01 -1.97
N ILE A 129 -1.33 16.88 -1.50
CA ILE A 129 -2.44 16.89 -0.53
C ILE A 129 -2.00 17.45 0.84
N HIS A 130 -0.75 17.20 1.23
CA HIS A 130 -0.17 17.73 2.46
C HIS A 130 -0.15 19.25 2.41
N HIS A 131 0.35 19.84 1.32
CA HIS A 131 0.35 21.29 1.13
C HIS A 131 -1.05 21.88 1.02
N MET A 132 -1.94 21.25 0.25
CA MET A 132 -3.32 21.70 0.14
C MET A 132 -4.03 21.72 1.50
N SER A 133 -3.79 20.72 2.36
CA SER A 133 -4.37 20.70 3.70
C SER A 133 -3.97 21.91 4.57
N ARG A 134 -2.76 22.46 4.39
CA ARG A 134 -2.32 23.69 5.07
C ARG A 134 -3.15 24.89 4.63
N ILE A 135 -3.38 25.02 3.33
CA ILE A 135 -4.13 26.12 2.71
C ILE A 135 -5.60 26.05 3.11
N LEU A 136 -6.16 24.84 3.18
CA LEU A 136 -7.56 24.60 3.53
C LEU A 136 -7.82 24.64 5.04
N THR A 137 -6.78 24.78 5.88
CA THR A 137 -6.94 24.80 7.33
C THR A 137 -7.70 26.07 7.74
N PRO A 138 -8.89 25.95 8.37
CA PRO A 138 -9.72 27.11 8.70
C PRO A 138 -9.27 27.84 9.98
N VAL A 139 -8.33 27.25 10.73
CA VAL A 139 -7.80 27.81 11.97
C VAL A 139 -6.56 28.62 11.62
N GLU A 140 -6.64 29.94 11.74
CA GLU A 140 -5.46 30.80 11.77
C GLU A 140 -4.72 30.56 13.09
N ASP A 141 -3.39 30.47 13.03
CA ASP A 141 -2.55 30.33 14.22
C ASP A 141 -2.81 31.52 15.15
N SER A 142 -3.49 31.26 16.26
CA SER A 142 -3.89 32.27 17.25
C SER A 142 -2.72 32.81 18.08
N SER A 143 -1.47 32.45 17.75
CA SER A 143 -0.24 32.95 18.37
C SER A 143 0.18 34.32 17.80
N LYS A 144 -0.73 35.29 17.71
CA LYS A 144 -0.44 36.69 17.33
C LYS A 144 -0.02 37.58 18.51
N ASN A 145 0.30 37.03 19.69
CA ASN A 145 0.67 37.83 20.88
C ASN A 145 2.16 37.87 21.23
N ASP A 146 3.06 37.22 20.47
CA ASP A 146 4.51 37.37 20.67
C ASP A 146 5.19 37.81 19.36
N GLU A 147 5.79 39.01 19.37
CA GLU A 147 6.49 39.68 18.27
C GLU A 147 7.82 39.00 17.86
N LYS A 148 7.77 37.69 17.59
CA LYS A 148 8.78 36.99 16.78
C LYS A 148 8.07 36.13 15.76
N ILE A 149 7.58 36.80 14.72
CA ILE A 149 7.01 36.19 13.53
C ILE A 149 8.06 35.22 12.97
N ARG A 150 7.88 33.93 13.21
CA ARG A 150 8.39 32.92 12.28
C ARG A 150 7.57 33.10 11.00
N PRO A 151 8.19 33.27 9.83
CA PRO A 151 7.46 33.48 8.58
C PRO A 151 6.60 32.27 8.15
N ASP A 152 6.60 31.18 8.93
CA ASP A 152 6.13 29.86 8.51
C ASP A 152 5.05 29.28 9.46
N SER A 153 4.25 30.13 10.13
CA SER A 153 3.08 29.70 10.93
C SER A 153 1.91 29.24 10.03
N HIS A 154 2.21 28.34 9.10
CA HIS A 154 1.23 27.67 8.28
C HIS A 154 0.75 26.42 9.02
N GLY A 155 -0.53 26.06 8.86
CA GLY A 155 -1.09 24.86 9.48
C GLY A 155 -0.20 23.64 9.26
N SER A 156 -0.17 22.72 10.22
CA SER A 156 0.83 21.64 10.26
C SER A 156 0.86 20.74 9.01
N GLY A 157 -0.22 20.72 8.23
CA GLY A 157 -0.44 19.80 7.13
C GLY A 157 -1.15 18.53 7.59
N ILE A 158 -1.12 17.49 6.77
CA ILE A 158 -1.69 16.18 7.13
C ILE A 158 -0.73 15.50 8.10
N GLN A 159 -1.14 15.35 9.37
CA GLN A 159 -0.40 14.57 10.37
C GLN A 159 -0.83 13.10 10.41
N THR A 160 -2.09 12.81 10.08
CA THR A 160 -2.63 11.45 10.09
C THR A 160 -3.69 11.28 9.00
N LEU A 161 -3.66 10.14 8.30
CA LEU A 161 -4.72 9.69 7.39
C LEU A 161 -5.10 8.26 7.78
N GLU A 162 -6.40 8.01 7.95
CA GLU A 162 -6.90 6.74 8.48
C GLU A 162 -7.85 6.04 7.50
N THR A 163 -7.70 4.72 7.41
CA THR A 163 -8.65 3.80 6.78
C THR A 163 -9.06 2.72 7.79
N PRO A 164 -10.09 1.93 7.52
CA PRO A 164 -10.48 0.82 8.41
C PRO A 164 -9.36 -0.20 8.67
N GLU A 165 -8.41 -0.35 7.74
CA GLU A 165 -7.36 -1.36 7.79
C GLU A 165 -6.00 -0.81 8.24
N CYS A 166 -5.71 0.47 8.00
CA CYS A 166 -4.43 1.06 8.31
C CYS A 166 -4.50 2.54 8.69
N ARG A 167 -3.43 3.03 9.31
CA ARG A 167 -3.22 4.44 9.60
C ARG A 167 -1.88 4.87 9.01
N LEU A 168 -1.87 6.03 8.36
CA LEU A 168 -0.67 6.70 7.88
C LEU A 168 -0.39 7.87 8.82
N HIS A 169 0.78 7.87 9.44
CA HIS A 169 1.28 8.97 10.26
C HIS A 169 2.31 9.76 9.47
N CYS A 170 2.29 11.08 9.59
CA CYS A 170 3.23 11.98 8.94
C CYS A 170 3.89 12.88 9.97
N TYR A 171 5.21 12.91 9.95
CA TYR A 171 6.02 13.89 10.65
C TYR A 171 6.82 14.70 9.62
N GLU A 172 6.69 16.02 9.65
CA GLU A 172 7.53 16.93 8.87
C GLU A 172 8.62 17.54 9.75
N SER A 173 9.87 17.44 9.32
CA SER A 173 11.00 18.08 10.00
C SER A 173 11.00 19.59 9.79
N ILE A 174 11.81 20.30 10.59
CA ILE A 174 12.08 21.72 10.39
C ILE A 174 12.71 22.06 9.03
N THR A 175 13.25 21.06 8.32
CA THR A 175 13.82 21.20 6.97
C THR A 175 12.83 20.78 5.88
N GLY A 176 11.55 20.58 6.21
CA GLY A 176 10.49 20.23 5.26
C GLY A 176 10.46 18.76 4.80
N ALA A 177 11.38 17.92 5.27
CA ALA A 177 11.41 16.49 4.96
C ALA A 177 10.30 15.75 5.72
N LYS A 178 9.61 14.82 5.05
CA LYS A 178 8.43 14.13 5.58
C LYS A 178 8.72 12.67 5.81
N PHE A 179 8.38 12.18 6.99
CA PHE A 179 8.53 10.81 7.42
C PHE A 179 7.13 10.22 7.54
N LEU A 180 6.78 9.35 6.59
CA LEU A 180 5.50 8.67 6.57
C LEU A 180 5.66 7.26 7.15
N LEU A 181 4.76 6.92 8.06
CA LEU A 181 4.69 5.62 8.68
C LEU A 181 3.31 5.03 8.45
N VAL A 182 3.24 3.90 7.75
CA VAL A 182 2.00 3.16 7.57
C VAL A 182 1.94 2.05 8.61
N THR A 183 0.87 2.02 9.39
CA THR A 183 0.69 1.16 10.56
C THR A 183 -0.67 0.49 10.54
N ASP A 184 -0.84 -0.51 11.41
CA ASP A 184 -2.15 -1.02 11.77
C ASP A 184 -3.02 0.10 12.39
N HIS A 185 -4.30 0.13 12.05
CA HIS A 185 -5.26 1.15 12.52
C HIS A 185 -5.38 1.22 14.06
N ARG A 186 -4.94 0.19 14.79
CA ARG A 186 -4.92 0.17 16.26
C ARG A 186 -3.80 1.02 16.88
N ILE A 187 -2.75 1.38 16.13
CA ILE A 187 -1.66 2.23 16.65
C ILE A 187 -2.14 3.68 16.75
N PRO A 188 -2.23 4.28 17.95
CA PRO A 188 -2.89 5.58 18.15
C PRO A 188 -2.26 6.71 17.33
N ALA A 189 -3.09 7.67 16.91
CA ALA A 189 -2.67 8.81 16.08
C ALA A 189 -1.65 9.72 16.77
N ASN A 190 -1.78 9.90 18.09
CA ASN A 190 -0.91 10.75 18.88
C ASN A 190 0.09 9.89 19.67
N ALA A 191 1.38 9.96 19.32
CA ALA A 191 2.46 9.34 20.09
C ALA A 191 2.86 10.13 21.35
N ARG A 192 2.13 11.21 21.69
CA ARG A 192 2.53 12.17 22.74
C ARG A 192 2.16 11.79 24.17
N ASP A 193 1.29 10.79 24.36
CA ASP A 193 0.78 10.38 25.68
C ASP A 193 1.27 8.99 26.11
N ALA A 194 2.37 8.50 25.53
CA ALA A 194 3.04 7.25 25.90
C ALA A 194 4.33 7.51 26.69
#